data_AF-A0A3C1HT04-F1
#
_entry.id   AF-A0A3C1HT04-F1
#
_cell.length_a   1.000
_cell.length_b   1.000
_cell.length_c   1.000
_cell.angle_alpha   90.00
_cell.angle_beta   90.00
_cell.angle_gamma   90.00
#
_symmetry.space_group_name_H-M   'P 1'
#
loop_
_entity.id
_entity.type
_entity.pdbx_description
1 polymer ?
#
loop_
_entity_poly.entity_id
_entity_poly.type
_entity_poly.pdbx_seq_one_letter_code
_entity_poly.pdbx_strand_id
1 'polypeptide(L)'
;MEDCMKKVLFALTAVLGLSAFALLTASCGGGGGGGSDEGEVMPYGSSSGSGVETSLADFVLVPGGTVTGGSQFTLAGQTDDWYKGVFVAGRTVTLSPFYICDHEVTQAEYEDVIGSNPSYFSSSPARGETQSKRPVEMVSWYDAIMYCNERSKNNHLTPCYAVEGKTDTRQWGYTPHAGNSISGEITCNFSANGYRLPTEAEWEYAAR
;
A
#
# COMPACT_ATOMS: atom_id res chain seq x y z
N MET A 1 -13.26 -6.99 -6.18
CA MET A 1 -12.18 -6.30 -5.42
C MET A 1 -12.27 -4.79 -5.56
N GLU A 2 -12.60 -4.25 -6.74
CA GLU A 2 -12.85 -2.81 -6.95
C GLU A 2 -14.02 -2.23 -6.14
N ASP A 3 -15.00 -3.04 -5.74
CA ASP A 3 -16.18 -2.59 -4.99
C ASP A 3 -15.98 -2.54 -3.47
N CYS A 4 -14.93 -3.14 -2.91
CA CYS A 4 -14.76 -3.18 -1.44
C CYS A 4 -14.12 -1.88 -0.92
N MET A 5 -13.17 -1.28 -1.65
CA MET A 5 -12.51 -0.02 -1.24
C MET A 5 -13.23 1.26 -1.65
N LYS A 6 -14.07 1.24 -2.70
CA LYS A 6 -15.00 2.35 -2.96
C LYS A 6 -15.85 2.66 -1.71
N LYS A 7 -16.17 1.65 -0.91
CA LYS A 7 -17.02 1.77 0.30
C LYS A 7 -16.36 2.54 1.44
N VAL A 8 -15.03 2.52 1.57
CA VAL A 8 -14.30 3.35 2.54
C VAL A 8 -14.23 4.80 2.06
N LEU A 9 -14.09 5.00 0.74
CA LEU A 9 -13.94 6.31 0.13
C LEU A 9 -15.26 7.13 0.05
N PHE A 10 -16.42 6.48 -0.03
CA PHE A 10 -17.73 7.16 -0.15
C PHE A 10 -18.18 7.92 1.11
N ALA A 11 -17.54 7.73 2.26
CA ALA A 11 -17.89 8.44 3.50
C ALA A 11 -17.39 9.90 3.54
N LEU A 12 -16.53 10.34 2.61
CA LEU A 12 -15.78 11.61 2.74
C LEU A 12 -16.07 12.67 1.67
N THR A 13 -16.78 12.36 0.58
CA THR A 13 -17.00 13.35 -0.50
C THR A 13 -18.28 14.16 -0.33
N ALA A 14 -18.28 15.10 0.62
CA ALA A 14 -19.21 16.21 0.64
C ALA A 14 -18.44 17.50 1.01
N VAL A 15 -17.90 18.20 0.02
CA VAL A 15 -17.86 19.68 -0.11
C VAL A 15 -17.15 20.03 -1.41
N LEU A 16 -17.79 20.93 -2.15
CA LEU A 16 -17.51 21.42 -3.49
C LEU A 16 -16.31 22.40 -3.54
N GLY A 17 -15.73 22.58 -4.73
CA GLY A 17 -15.31 23.92 -5.15
C GLY A 17 -13.94 24.05 -5.83
N LEU A 18 -13.92 23.75 -7.13
CA LEU A 18 -13.06 24.26 -8.20
C LEU A 18 -12.11 25.44 -7.87
N SER A 19 -10.80 25.26 -8.10
CA SER A 19 -10.01 26.24 -8.88
C SER A 19 -8.79 25.58 -9.54
N ALA A 20 -8.72 25.73 -10.86
CA ALA A 20 -7.56 25.51 -11.74
C ALA A 20 -7.00 26.91 -12.07
N PHE A 21 -5.81 27.19 -12.60
CA PHE A 21 -4.73 26.43 -13.22
C PHE A 21 -3.62 27.48 -13.47
N ALA A 22 -2.34 27.14 -13.31
CA ALA A 22 -1.25 27.85 -13.99
C ALA A 22 -0.11 26.89 -14.30
N LEU A 23 0.22 26.79 -15.58
CA LEU A 23 1.15 25.84 -16.20
C LEU A 23 2.40 26.58 -16.72
N LEU A 24 3.44 25.78 -17.01
CA LEU A 24 4.62 26.00 -17.87
C LEU A 24 5.84 26.65 -17.18
N THR A 25 7.09 26.17 -17.34
CA THR A 25 7.74 25.38 -18.41
C THR A 25 8.94 24.57 -17.87
N ALA A 26 9.30 23.54 -18.66
CA ALA A 26 10.45 22.65 -18.53
C ALA A 26 11.81 23.29 -18.91
N SER A 27 12.91 22.65 -18.51
CA SER A 27 14.12 22.53 -19.35
C SER A 27 15.04 21.40 -18.88
N CYS A 28 15.95 21.00 -19.75
CA CYS A 28 16.42 19.64 -20.05
C CYS A 28 17.88 19.31 -19.64
N GLY A 29 18.25 18.03 -19.80
CA GLY A 29 19.63 17.53 -20.02
C GLY A 29 20.04 16.44 -19.02
N GLY A 30 20.61 15.28 -19.36
CA GLY A 30 21.07 14.73 -20.64
C GLY A 30 22.32 13.84 -20.41
N GLY A 31 22.32 12.61 -20.95
CA GLY A 31 23.49 11.73 -21.18
C GLY A 31 24.01 10.96 -19.96
N GLY A 32 24.48 9.71 -20.01
CA GLY A 32 24.81 8.77 -21.08
C GLY A 32 25.80 7.73 -20.52
N GLY A 33 25.92 6.55 -21.16
CA GLY A 33 27.07 5.65 -20.97
C GLY A 33 26.72 4.22 -20.54
N GLY A 34 26.91 3.27 -21.46
CA GLY A 34 26.75 1.83 -21.23
C GLY A 34 28.03 1.12 -20.80
N GLY A 35 27.88 -0.16 -20.47
CA GLY A 35 28.97 -1.11 -20.24
C GLY A 35 28.39 -2.50 -19.98
N SER A 36 28.71 -3.43 -20.87
CA SER A 36 28.52 -4.88 -20.77
C SER A 36 29.46 -5.48 -19.72
N ASP A 37 29.06 -6.55 -19.05
CA ASP A 37 29.89 -7.77 -18.93
C ASP A 37 29.11 -8.91 -18.27
N GLU A 38 29.41 -10.12 -18.73
CA GLU A 38 28.72 -11.36 -18.43
C GLU A 38 29.31 -12.09 -17.22
N GLY A 39 28.42 -12.65 -16.39
CA GLY A 39 28.54 -13.94 -15.70
C GLY A 39 29.71 -14.21 -14.74
N GLU A 40 29.40 -14.37 -13.45
CA GLU A 40 29.85 -15.55 -12.69
C GLU A 40 29.03 -15.77 -11.40
N VAL A 41 28.72 -17.04 -11.12
CA VAL A 41 28.01 -17.54 -9.93
C VAL A 41 29.03 -17.78 -8.83
N MET A 42 28.85 -17.24 -7.62
CA MET A 42 29.66 -17.60 -6.45
C MET A 42 28.85 -17.60 -5.13
N PRO A 43 29.29 -18.38 -4.13
CA PRO A 43 28.42 -19.06 -3.16
C PRO A 43 28.15 -18.26 -1.88
N TYR A 44 27.08 -18.64 -1.18
CA TYR A 44 26.65 -18.10 0.11
C TYR A 44 27.74 -18.31 1.17
N GLY A 45 28.48 -17.25 1.48
CA GLY A 45 29.44 -17.17 2.58
C GLY A 45 29.02 -16.09 3.56
N SER A 46 28.78 -16.46 4.82
CA SER A 46 28.50 -15.52 5.91
C SER A 46 29.64 -14.50 6.06
N SER A 47 29.33 -13.23 5.83
CA SER A 47 30.13 -12.12 6.34
C SER A 47 29.23 -11.20 7.15
N SER A 48 29.55 -11.09 8.43
CA SER A 48 29.07 -10.07 9.36
C SER A 48 29.45 -8.68 8.86
N GLY A 49 28.61 -8.12 8.00
CA GLY A 49 28.61 -6.72 7.60
C GLY A 49 27.42 -6.03 8.27
N SER A 50 27.65 -4.85 8.81
CA SER A 50 26.65 -3.95 9.38
C SER A 50 25.57 -3.65 8.34
N GLY A 51 24.52 -4.47 8.32
CA GLY A 51 23.32 -4.22 7.54
C GLY A 51 22.59 -3.02 8.13
N VAL A 52 22.13 -2.14 7.26
CA VAL A 52 20.97 -1.31 7.57
C VAL A 52 19.87 -2.29 7.95
N GLU A 53 19.56 -2.39 9.24
CA GLU A 53 18.36 -3.06 9.73
C GLU A 53 17.19 -2.40 9.01
N THR A 54 16.66 -3.06 7.97
CA THR A 54 15.42 -2.68 7.31
C THR A 54 14.35 -2.78 8.39
N SER A 55 14.10 -1.69 9.10
CA SER A 55 13.41 -1.81 10.37
C SER A 55 11.97 -2.22 10.11
N LEU A 56 11.66 -3.48 10.42
CA LEU A 56 10.33 -3.94 10.75
C LEU A 56 9.80 -3.26 12.03
N ALA A 57 10.37 -2.13 12.46
CA ALA A 57 9.99 -1.42 13.68
C ALA A 57 8.50 -1.08 13.71
N ASP A 58 7.91 -0.86 12.53
CA ASP A 58 6.51 -0.47 12.36
C ASP A 58 5.64 -1.64 11.89
N PHE A 59 6.16 -2.87 11.86
CA PHE A 59 5.45 -4.07 11.40
C PHE A 59 5.39 -5.13 12.49
N VAL A 60 4.21 -5.71 12.68
CA VAL A 60 3.96 -6.78 13.65
C VAL A 60 3.71 -8.08 12.90
N LEU A 61 4.30 -9.17 13.40
CA LEU A 61 4.04 -10.52 12.92
C LEU A 61 2.66 -10.97 13.40
N VAL A 62 1.76 -11.21 12.46
CA VAL A 62 0.50 -11.89 12.70
C VAL A 62 0.72 -13.38 12.44
N PRO A 63 0.56 -14.25 13.47
CA PRO A 63 0.72 -15.68 13.28
C PRO A 63 -0.36 -16.19 12.31
N GLY A 64 0.03 -17.11 11.43
CA GLY A 64 -0.91 -17.77 10.55
C GLY A 64 -1.89 -18.64 11.33
N GLY A 65 -3.02 -18.96 10.71
CA GLY A 65 -4.05 -19.77 11.33
C GLY A 65 -5.17 -20.16 10.38
N THR A 66 -5.98 -21.12 10.81
CA THR A 66 -7.21 -21.51 10.12
C THR A 66 -8.40 -21.06 10.95
N VAL A 67 -9.28 -20.27 10.33
CA VAL A 67 -10.52 -19.79 10.93
C VAL A 67 -11.69 -20.35 10.15
N THR A 68 -12.57 -21.06 10.84
CA THR A 68 -13.90 -21.39 10.32
C THR A 68 -14.88 -20.39 10.88
N GLY A 69 -15.53 -19.64 10.00
CA GLY A 69 -16.53 -18.65 10.39
C GLY A 69 -17.71 -19.31 11.12
N GLY A 70 -18.04 -18.76 12.28
CA GLY A 70 -19.20 -19.17 13.08
C GLY A 70 -20.51 -18.61 12.55
N SER A 71 -21.63 -18.98 13.18
CA SER A 71 -22.92 -18.36 12.91
C SER A 71 -22.91 -16.90 13.41
N GLN A 72 -22.90 -15.96 12.46
CA GLN A 72 -23.11 -14.51 12.63
C GLN A 72 -22.03 -13.74 13.40
N PHE A 73 -21.01 -13.24 12.68
CA PHE A 73 -20.51 -11.89 13.00
C PHE A 73 -21.54 -10.90 12.47
N THR A 74 -22.43 -10.44 13.35
CA THR A 74 -23.37 -9.36 13.05
C THR A 74 -22.83 -8.14 13.74
N LEU A 75 -22.38 -7.12 12.98
CA LEU A 75 -22.17 -5.80 13.58
C LEU A 75 -23.48 -5.39 14.26
N ALA A 76 -23.41 -4.96 15.52
CA ALA A 76 -24.60 -4.70 16.31
C ALA A 76 -25.56 -3.76 15.56
N GLY A 77 -26.76 -4.27 15.22
CA GLY A 77 -27.78 -3.51 14.49
C GLY A 77 -27.76 -3.63 12.96
N GLN A 78 -26.90 -4.47 12.36
CA GLN A 78 -26.81 -4.62 10.91
C GLN A 78 -27.19 -6.04 10.45
N THR A 79 -28.33 -6.18 9.76
CA THR A 79 -28.83 -7.48 9.27
C THR A 79 -28.50 -7.77 7.82
N ASP A 80 -27.94 -6.80 7.08
CA ASP A 80 -27.73 -6.97 5.63
C ASP A 80 -26.50 -7.84 5.31
N ASP A 81 -26.60 -8.55 4.21
CA ASP A 81 -25.62 -9.54 3.76
C ASP A 81 -24.23 -8.98 3.47
N TRP A 82 -24.12 -7.68 3.16
CA TRP A 82 -22.87 -7.04 2.80
C TRP A 82 -21.97 -6.69 4.00
N TYR A 83 -22.45 -6.85 5.24
CA TYR A 83 -21.69 -6.63 6.47
C TYR A 83 -21.01 -7.87 7.04
N LYS A 84 -21.20 -9.03 6.40
CA LYS A 84 -20.86 -10.33 7.00
C LYS A 84 -19.34 -10.61 7.08
N GLY A 85 -18.50 -9.82 6.42
CA GLY A 85 -17.04 -10.02 6.38
C GLY A 85 -16.62 -11.27 5.62
N VAL A 86 -15.37 -11.68 5.80
CA VAL A 86 -14.75 -12.87 5.18
C VAL A 86 -15.07 -14.15 5.95
N PHE A 87 -15.04 -14.11 7.29
CA PHE A 87 -15.22 -15.28 8.15
C PHE A 87 -16.70 -15.57 8.46
N VAL A 88 -17.47 -15.83 7.39
CA VAL A 88 -18.90 -16.15 7.46
C VAL A 88 -19.17 -17.62 7.81
N ALA A 89 -20.37 -17.89 8.32
CA ALA A 89 -20.81 -19.22 8.75
C ALA A 89 -20.49 -20.32 7.71
N GLY A 90 -19.74 -21.33 8.13
CA GLY A 90 -19.39 -22.49 7.29
C GLY A 90 -18.24 -22.26 6.31
N ARG A 91 -17.71 -21.04 6.19
CA ARG A 91 -16.51 -20.76 5.39
C ARG A 91 -15.27 -21.01 6.24
N THR A 92 -14.34 -21.80 5.72
CA THR A 92 -13.02 -21.99 6.33
C THR A 92 -11.97 -21.27 5.49
N VAL A 93 -11.15 -20.46 6.16
CA VAL A 93 -10.06 -19.69 5.55
C VAL A 93 -8.78 -19.99 6.31
N THR A 94 -7.72 -20.33 5.58
CA THR A 94 -6.38 -20.57 6.13
C THR A 94 -5.45 -19.46 5.66
N LEU A 95 -4.76 -18.83 6.61
CA LEU A 95 -3.79 -17.77 6.38
C LEU A 95 -2.40 -18.26 6.79
N SER A 96 -1.42 -18.05 5.92
CA SER A 96 -0.01 -18.13 6.30
C SER A 96 0.35 -16.98 7.25
N PRO A 97 1.40 -17.09 8.08
CA PRO A 97 1.91 -15.96 8.85
C PRO A 97 2.28 -14.79 7.91
N PHE A 98 1.98 -13.57 8.34
CA PHE A 98 2.27 -12.35 7.58
C PHE A 98 2.61 -11.20 8.53
N TYR A 99 3.24 -10.16 7.99
CA TYR A 99 3.49 -8.91 8.71
C TYR A 99 2.45 -7.86 8.28
N ILE A 100 1.97 -7.07 9.22
CA ILE A 100 1.10 -5.91 8.97
C ILE A 100 1.64 -4.69 9.71
N CYS A 101 1.48 -3.48 9.15
CA CYS A 101 1.84 -2.26 9.86
C CYS A 101 1.04 -2.16 11.17
N ASP A 102 1.68 -1.74 12.26
CA ASP A 102 1.01 -1.53 13.55
C ASP A 102 0.21 -0.23 13.62
N HIS A 103 0.33 0.60 12.59
CA HIS A 103 -0.46 1.80 12.37
C HIS A 103 -0.82 1.98 10.90
N GLU A 104 -1.81 2.84 10.63
CA GLU A 104 -2.10 3.31 9.28
C GLU A 104 -0.92 4.13 8.75
N VAL A 105 -0.62 4.01 7.46
CA VAL A 105 0.48 4.78 6.84
C VAL A 105 0.29 6.27 7.13
N THR A 106 1.29 6.87 7.76
CA THR A 106 1.23 8.26 8.18
C THR A 106 1.47 9.21 7.01
N GLN A 107 1.06 10.47 7.18
CA GLN A 107 1.33 11.53 6.22
C GLN A 107 2.83 11.68 5.94
N ALA A 108 3.69 11.61 6.96
CA ALA A 108 5.13 11.69 6.77
C ALA A 108 5.71 10.47 6.04
N GLU A 109 5.33 9.25 6.43
CA GLU A 109 5.80 8.05 5.71
C GLU A 109 5.38 8.05 4.24
N TYR A 110 4.17 8.54 3.95
CA TYR A 110 3.68 8.64 2.58
C TYR A 110 4.48 9.68 1.78
N GLU A 111 4.64 10.88 2.35
CA GLU A 111 5.37 11.99 1.71
C GLU A 111 6.85 11.65 1.49
N ASP A 112 7.49 10.93 2.42
CA ASP A 112 8.90 10.50 2.29
C ASP A 112 9.11 9.53 1.09
N VAL A 113 8.10 8.73 0.75
CA VAL A 113 8.18 7.75 -0.34
C VAL A 113 7.71 8.34 -1.67
N ILE A 114 6.60 9.07 -1.67
CA ILE A 114 5.93 9.55 -2.89
C ILE A 114 6.38 10.97 -3.26
N GLY A 115 6.87 11.75 -2.30
CA GLY A 115 7.33 13.12 -2.48
C GLY A 115 6.22 14.18 -2.41
N SER A 116 5.01 13.80 -2.01
CA SER A 116 3.88 14.73 -1.82
C SER A 116 2.88 14.22 -0.79
N ASN A 117 2.18 15.14 -0.13
CA ASN A 117 1.11 14.83 0.82
C ASN A 117 -0.26 15.27 0.28
N PRO A 118 -1.15 14.33 -0.11
CA PRO A 118 -2.48 14.65 -0.64
C PRO A 118 -3.52 14.95 0.43
N SER A 119 -3.20 14.79 1.72
CA SER A 119 -4.16 14.83 2.81
C SER A 119 -4.99 16.11 2.85
N TYR A 120 -6.31 15.96 2.93
CA TYR A 120 -7.22 17.06 3.23
C TYR A 120 -6.96 17.58 4.65
N PHE A 121 -6.78 16.68 5.62
CA PHE A 121 -6.46 17.03 6.99
C PHE A 121 -4.95 17.15 7.21
N SER A 122 -4.30 18.01 6.42
CA SER A 122 -2.85 18.25 6.43
C SER A 122 -2.39 19.33 7.42
N SER A 123 -3.31 19.93 8.19
CA SER A 123 -2.98 20.92 9.21
C SER A 123 -3.94 20.89 10.40
N SER A 124 -3.61 21.68 11.43
CA SER A 124 -4.45 21.88 12.63
C SER A 124 -4.81 20.57 13.36
N PRO A 125 -3.81 19.78 13.82
CA PRO A 125 -4.07 18.56 14.56
C PRO A 125 -4.76 18.87 15.90
N ALA A 126 -5.45 17.88 16.48
CA ALA A 126 -6.05 18.07 17.80
C ALA A 126 -4.96 18.29 18.86
N ARG A 127 -5.34 18.84 20.01
CA ARG A 127 -4.38 19.14 21.08
C ARG A 127 -3.66 17.86 21.54
N GLY A 128 -2.33 17.86 21.41
CA GLY A 128 -1.48 16.72 21.81
C GLY A 128 -1.17 15.74 20.68
N GLU A 129 -1.77 15.91 19.50
CA GLU A 129 -1.45 15.14 18.31
C GLU A 129 -0.32 15.77 17.51
N THR A 130 0.41 14.94 16.77
CA THR A 130 1.47 15.39 15.85
C THR A 130 0.98 15.22 14.42
N GLN A 131 0.94 16.31 13.64
CA GLN A 131 0.41 16.32 12.27
C GLN A 131 1.04 15.24 11.38
N SER A 132 2.36 15.09 11.42
CA SER A 132 3.09 14.11 10.60
C SER A 132 2.76 12.65 10.93
N LYS A 133 2.24 12.36 12.13
CA LYS A 133 1.86 11.02 12.58
C LYS A 133 0.39 10.68 12.31
N ARG A 134 -0.36 11.61 11.71
CA ARG A 134 -1.75 11.35 11.31
C ARG A 134 -1.75 10.45 10.08
N PRO A 135 -2.79 9.63 9.90
CA PRO A 135 -2.95 8.83 8.69
C PRO A 135 -2.97 9.71 7.44
N VAL A 136 -2.34 9.23 6.37
CA VAL A 136 -2.54 9.83 5.04
C VAL A 136 -3.94 9.51 4.55
N GLU A 137 -4.61 10.49 3.97
CA GLU A 137 -5.92 10.33 3.34
C GLU A 137 -5.98 11.11 2.01
N MET A 138 -7.11 11.05 1.29
CA MET A 138 -7.21 11.46 -0.12
C MET A 138 -6.28 10.68 -1.07
N VAL A 139 -5.97 9.43 -0.72
CA VAL A 139 -5.25 8.48 -1.56
C VAL A 139 -6.23 7.55 -2.28
N SER A 140 -6.05 7.36 -3.58
CA SER A 140 -6.75 6.33 -4.34
C SER A 140 -6.12 4.96 -4.11
N TRP A 141 -6.79 3.90 -4.56
CA TRP A 141 -6.19 2.57 -4.55
C TRP A 141 -4.92 2.50 -5.41
N TYR A 142 -4.89 3.23 -6.54
CA TYR A 142 -3.72 3.29 -7.42
C TYR A 142 -2.53 3.98 -6.74
N ASP A 143 -2.79 5.06 -6.00
CA ASP A 143 -1.80 5.71 -5.15
C ASP A 143 -1.23 4.74 -4.11
N ALA A 144 -2.10 3.92 -3.50
CA ALA A 144 -1.69 2.97 -2.46
C ALA A 144 -0.81 1.83 -3.00
N ILE A 145 -1.15 1.23 -4.14
CA ILE A 145 -0.30 0.17 -4.74
C ILE A 145 1.02 0.73 -5.27
N MET A 146 1.04 1.98 -5.75
CA MET A 146 2.25 2.67 -6.14
C MET A 146 3.15 2.92 -4.92
N TYR A 147 2.58 3.41 -3.83
CA TYR A 147 3.28 3.56 -2.55
C TYR A 147 3.90 2.25 -2.07
N CYS A 148 3.15 1.14 -2.10
CA CYS A 148 3.68 -0.17 -1.74
C CYS A 148 4.92 -0.55 -2.57
N ASN A 149 4.87 -0.33 -3.89
CA ASN A 149 5.99 -0.65 -4.77
C ASN A 149 7.19 0.30 -4.55
N GLU A 150 6.97 1.60 -4.39
CA GLU A 150 8.06 2.56 -4.12
C GLU A 150 8.70 2.31 -2.75
N ARG A 151 7.90 2.08 -1.69
CA ARG A 151 8.43 1.68 -0.37
C ARG A 151 9.23 0.37 -0.48
N SER A 152 8.77 -0.58 -1.30
CA SER A 152 9.51 -1.84 -1.51
C SER A 152 10.87 -1.58 -2.14
N LYS A 153 10.93 -0.74 -3.18
CA LYS A 153 12.18 -0.36 -3.85
C LYS A 153 13.13 0.38 -2.89
N ASN A 154 12.63 1.34 -2.11
CA ASN A 154 13.41 2.09 -1.13
C ASN A 154 14.05 1.18 -0.06
N ASN A 155 13.40 0.07 0.26
CA ASN A 155 13.86 -0.92 1.22
C ASN A 155 14.59 -2.12 0.58
N HIS A 156 14.91 -2.03 -0.72
CA HIS A 156 15.58 -3.10 -1.49
C HIS A 156 14.82 -4.44 -1.50
N LEU A 157 13.49 -4.39 -1.48
CA LEU A 157 12.59 -5.54 -1.56
C LEU A 157 12.03 -5.70 -2.98
N THR A 158 11.55 -6.90 -3.30
CA THR A 158 10.91 -7.19 -4.58
C THR A 158 9.49 -6.61 -4.58
N PRO A 159 9.14 -5.68 -5.49
CA PRO A 159 7.79 -5.10 -5.50
C PRO A 159 6.71 -6.15 -5.80
N CYS A 160 5.56 -6.03 -5.13
CA CYS A 160 4.46 -6.98 -5.27
C CYS A 160 3.60 -6.72 -6.50
N TYR A 161 3.37 -5.45 -6.86
CA TYR A 161 2.44 -5.11 -7.94
C TYR A 161 3.15 -4.96 -9.28
N ALA A 162 2.46 -5.31 -10.36
CA ALA A 162 2.90 -5.04 -11.72
C ALA A 162 1.75 -4.59 -12.61
N VAL A 163 2.03 -3.64 -13.51
CA VAL A 163 1.11 -3.16 -14.55
C VAL A 163 1.66 -3.63 -15.89
N GLU A 164 0.88 -4.41 -16.63
CA GLU A 164 1.34 -5.05 -17.89
C GLU A 164 2.67 -5.80 -17.70
N GLY A 165 2.84 -6.46 -16.56
CA GLY A 165 4.05 -7.18 -16.19
C GLY A 165 5.25 -6.31 -15.77
N LYS A 166 5.07 -4.99 -15.66
CA LYS A 166 6.12 -4.05 -15.19
C LYS A 166 5.93 -3.70 -13.72
N THR A 167 6.93 -4.00 -12.89
CA THR A 167 6.95 -3.61 -11.47
C THR A 167 7.43 -2.18 -11.24
N ASP A 168 8.10 -1.59 -12.23
CA ASP A 168 8.57 -0.22 -12.16
C ASP A 168 7.43 0.77 -12.42
N THR A 169 7.00 1.43 -11.35
CA THR A 169 5.95 2.46 -11.30
C THR A 169 6.09 3.57 -12.33
N ARG A 170 7.32 3.92 -12.75
CA ARG A 170 7.59 4.93 -13.79
C ARG A 170 7.06 4.51 -15.16
N GLN A 171 6.85 3.23 -15.37
CA GLN A 171 6.34 2.64 -16.61
C GLN A 171 4.81 2.44 -16.58
N TRP A 172 4.14 2.79 -15.48
CA TRP A 172 2.69 2.59 -15.34
C TRP A 172 1.87 3.69 -16.02
N GLY A 173 2.51 4.75 -16.52
CA GLY A 173 1.81 5.90 -17.09
C GLY A 173 0.89 6.60 -16.08
N TYR A 174 1.22 6.51 -14.79
CA TYR A 174 0.42 7.03 -13.68
C TYR A 174 1.19 8.08 -12.90
N THR A 175 0.50 9.17 -12.58
CA THR A 175 1.01 10.21 -11.69
C THR A 175 0.18 10.20 -10.40
N PRO A 176 0.81 10.04 -9.22
CA PRO A 176 0.12 10.11 -7.94
C PRO A 176 -0.77 11.34 -7.83
N HIS A 177 -1.96 11.16 -7.25
CA HIS A 177 -2.93 12.23 -6.96
C HIS A 177 -3.50 13.00 -8.17
N ALA A 178 -3.00 12.74 -9.38
CA ALA A 178 -3.52 13.31 -10.63
C ALA A 178 -4.30 12.27 -11.45
N GLY A 179 -3.91 10.99 -11.36
CA GLY A 179 -4.58 9.88 -12.02
C GLY A 179 -5.66 9.23 -11.14
N ASN A 180 -6.84 9.00 -11.72
CA ASN A 180 -7.88 8.18 -11.08
C ASN A 180 -7.94 6.75 -11.63
N SER A 181 -7.03 6.39 -12.54
CA SER A 181 -6.94 5.06 -13.14
C SER A 181 -5.53 4.79 -13.69
N ILE A 182 -5.14 3.52 -13.64
CA ILE A 182 -3.99 2.97 -14.38
C ILE A 182 -4.55 2.18 -15.55
N SER A 183 -3.99 2.37 -16.75
CA SER A 183 -4.35 1.56 -17.92
C SER A 183 -3.55 0.26 -17.91
N GLY A 184 -4.20 -0.85 -18.25
CA GLY A 184 -3.56 -2.16 -18.35
C GLY A 184 -3.91 -3.11 -17.21
N GLU A 185 -3.44 -4.35 -17.34
CA GLU A 185 -3.68 -5.39 -16.35
C GLU A 185 -2.80 -5.17 -15.11
N ILE A 186 -3.42 -5.12 -13.93
CA ILE A 186 -2.74 -4.98 -12.65
C ILE A 186 -2.71 -6.33 -11.96
N THR A 187 -1.51 -6.82 -11.66
CA THR A 187 -1.27 -8.11 -11.00
C THR A 187 -0.55 -7.90 -9.67
N CYS A 188 -0.73 -8.84 -8.73
CA CYS A 188 -0.02 -8.87 -7.46
C CYS A 188 0.67 -10.21 -7.29
N ASN A 189 1.99 -10.20 -7.13
CA ASN A 189 2.79 -11.36 -6.77
C ASN A 189 2.82 -11.53 -5.24
N PHE A 190 1.92 -12.36 -4.72
CA PHE A 190 1.84 -12.66 -3.27
C PHE A 190 3.04 -13.44 -2.71
N SER A 191 3.93 -13.94 -3.57
CA SER A 191 5.18 -14.61 -3.17
C SER A 191 6.38 -13.65 -3.11
N ALA A 192 6.22 -12.39 -3.53
CA ALA A 192 7.26 -11.37 -3.39
C ALA A 192 7.41 -10.97 -1.91
N ASN A 193 8.60 -10.51 -1.54
CA ASN A 193 8.92 -10.09 -0.18
C ASN A 193 8.72 -8.58 0.06
N GLY A 194 8.13 -7.86 -0.89
CA GLY A 194 7.83 -6.44 -0.78
C GLY A 194 6.53 -6.14 -0.04
N TYR A 195 6.25 -4.84 0.10
CA TYR A 195 5.01 -4.35 0.68
C TYR A 195 3.85 -4.52 -0.29
N ARG A 196 2.67 -4.76 0.27
CA ARG A 196 1.40 -4.81 -0.45
C ARG A 196 0.26 -4.45 0.51
N LEU A 197 -0.90 -4.16 -0.04
CA LEU A 197 -2.12 -4.09 0.74
C LEU A 197 -2.45 -5.47 1.32
N PRO A 198 -2.99 -5.54 2.55
CA PRO A 198 -3.52 -6.79 3.08
C PRO A 198 -4.70 -7.22 2.22
N THR A 199 -4.89 -8.53 2.09
CA THR A 199 -6.16 -9.07 1.62
C THR A 199 -7.25 -8.77 2.65
N GLU A 200 -8.52 -8.81 2.23
CA GLU A 200 -9.65 -8.63 3.15
C GLU A 200 -9.61 -9.63 4.31
N ALA A 201 -9.18 -10.88 4.02
CA ALA A 201 -9.04 -11.93 5.02
C ALA A 201 -7.92 -11.64 6.03
N GLU A 202 -6.76 -11.18 5.56
CA GLU A 202 -5.64 -10.79 6.42
C GLU A 202 -6.00 -9.59 7.30
N TRP A 203 -6.66 -8.58 6.73
CA TRP A 203 -7.07 -7.39 7.47
C TRP A 203 -8.10 -7.72 8.55
N GLU A 204 -9.16 -8.47 8.20
CA GLU A 204 -10.17 -8.87 9.18
C GLU A 204 -9.58 -9.80 10.25
N TYR A 205 -8.65 -10.69 9.90
CA TYR A 205 -8.00 -11.57 10.86
C TYR A 205 -7.14 -10.80 11.85
N ALA A 206 -6.37 -9.82 11.38
CA ALA A 206 -5.54 -8.98 12.23
C ALA A 206 -6.35 -8.04 13.15
N ALA A 207 -7.57 -7.67 12.74
CA ALA A 207 -8.44 -6.75 13.49
C ALA A 207 -9.27 -7.42 14.60
N ARG A 208 -9.35 -8.76 14.63
CA ARG A 208 -10.15 -9.53 15.59
C ARG A 208 -9.36 -9.91 16.83
#